data_AF-A0A354HYP0-F1
#
_entry.id   AF-A0A354HYP0-F1
#
_cell.length_a   1.000
_cell.length_b   1.000
_cell.length_c   1.000
_cell.angle_alpha   90.00
_cell.angle_beta   90.00
_cell.angle_gamma   90.00
#
_symmetry.space_group_name_H-M   'P 1'
#
loop_
_entity.id
_entity.type
_entity.pdbx_description
1 polymer ?
#
loop_
_entity_poly.entity_id
_entity_poly.type
_entity_poly.pdbx_seq_one_letter_code
_entity_poly.pdbx_strand_id
1 'polypeptide(L)'
;MKSRTFLSVINTWIIPVCSILILILLIFTWYRVHTESPLAWSVLDEKELSDRFPLGVNTRQQLIENTDVRFKYHNSLTTVLSLTIALGSMLLTFAAFYIQYVFNLRQKNDLSEERFENQYFQLLDIYRNISISTTLAHVGSGKVAFHYMFYEYKALFYLVSNSKILDNPSTEDVNAFTFKLFIDGVSPGFTHQAVVSETNADETEKLISLLLGKQDESEKHGRDGATDSGVKYIMDYRGRNIKIFDGHRPRLTHYFNYVSLILNHISDNKESHLSMLKYFVSELTEHEVGLIYAYARYRAYASPDKKDKFPLLDRIFKILDSDSTHKFKFDSGAFI
;
A
#
# COMPACT_ATOMS: atom_id res chain seq x y z
N MET A 1 -0.48 -10.02 15.53
CA MET A 1 -1.28 -11.00 16.29
C MET A 1 -1.01 -11.06 17.81
N LYS A 2 0.22 -10.94 18.33
CA LYS A 2 0.50 -11.01 19.78
C LYS A 2 -0.12 -9.87 20.64
N SER A 3 -0.48 -8.72 20.08
CA SER A 3 -1.13 -7.63 20.83
C SER A 3 -2.63 -7.85 21.08
N ARG A 4 -3.32 -8.62 20.22
CA ARG A 4 -4.76 -8.89 20.36
C ARG A 4 -5.07 -9.76 21.57
N THR A 5 -4.21 -10.74 21.88
CA THR A 5 -4.38 -11.60 23.06
C THR A 5 -4.15 -10.83 24.36
N PHE A 6 -3.18 -9.92 24.39
CA PHE A 6 -2.89 -9.11 25.57
C PHE A 6 -4.02 -8.11 25.88
N LEU A 7 -4.55 -7.40 24.87
CA LEU A 7 -5.70 -6.51 25.05
C LEU A 7 -6.97 -7.28 25.48
N SER A 8 -7.17 -8.48 24.93
CA SER A 8 -8.27 -9.37 25.34
C SER A 8 -8.19 -9.69 26.83
N VAL A 9 -7.01 -10.08 27.32
CA VAL A 9 -6.79 -10.46 28.73
C VAL A 9 -6.95 -9.27 29.67
N ILE A 10 -6.43 -8.09 29.31
CA ILE A 10 -6.62 -6.86 30.10
C ILE A 10 -8.10 -6.53 30.24
N ASN A 11 -8.85 -6.59 29.13
CA ASN A 11 -10.26 -6.17 29.13
C ASN A 11 -11.16 -7.16 29.88
N THR A 12 -10.84 -8.47 29.83
CA THR A 12 -11.65 -9.50 30.50
C THR A 12 -11.38 -9.62 32.00
N TRP A 13 -10.17 -9.32 32.47
CA TRP A 13 -9.80 -9.58 33.86
C TRP A 13 -9.56 -8.33 34.70
N ILE A 14 -8.86 -7.33 34.17
CA ILE A 14 -8.42 -6.20 34.99
C ILE A 14 -9.59 -5.29 35.35
N ILE A 15 -10.48 -5.01 34.39
CA ILE A 15 -11.65 -4.15 34.62
C ILE A 15 -12.59 -4.73 35.70
N PRO A 16 -13.03 -6.00 35.64
CA PRO A 16 -13.90 -6.54 36.69
C PRO A 16 -13.20 -6.65 38.04
N VAL A 17 -11.90 -6.99 38.08
CA VAL A 17 -11.15 -7.07 39.34
C VAL A 17 -11.02 -5.69 40.00
N CYS A 18 -10.69 -4.64 39.23
CA CYS A 18 -10.64 -3.27 39.75
C CYS A 18 -12.02 -2.80 40.22
N SER A 19 -13.08 -3.14 39.49
CA SER A 19 -14.46 -2.78 39.87
C SER A 19 -14.87 -3.44 41.19
N ILE A 20 -14.53 -4.72 41.37
CA ILE A 20 -14.78 -5.47 42.61
C ILE A 20 -13.99 -4.86 43.77
N LEU A 21 -12.70 -4.51 43.57
CA LEU A 21 -11.88 -3.88 44.61
C LEU A 21 -12.44 -2.52 45.06
N ILE A 22 -12.90 -1.70 44.12
CA ILE A 22 -13.56 -0.41 44.44
C ILE A 22 -14.85 -0.66 45.24
N LEU A 23 -15.67 -1.63 44.81
CA LEU A 23 -16.90 -1.99 45.52
C LEU A 23 -16.61 -2.46 46.95
N ILE A 24 -15.60 -3.31 47.15
CA ILE A 24 -15.17 -3.78 48.47
C ILE A 24 -14.71 -2.61 49.34
N LEU A 25 -13.93 -1.68 48.79
CA LEU A 25 -13.49 -0.48 49.51
C LEU A 25 -14.67 0.41 49.92
N LEU A 26 -15.67 0.59 49.05
CA LEU A 26 -16.90 1.33 49.35
C LEU A 26 -17.73 0.63 50.43
N ILE A 27 -17.90 -0.68 50.35
CA ILE A 27 -18.62 -1.47 51.37
C ILE A 27 -17.89 -1.40 52.71
N PHE A 28 -16.56 -1.52 52.71
CA PHE A 28 -15.75 -1.46 53.93
C PHE A 28 -15.81 -0.09 54.60
N THR A 29 -15.70 1.00 53.81
CA THR A 29 -15.85 2.36 54.33
C THR A 29 -17.25 2.61 54.86
N TRP A 30 -18.29 2.18 54.15
CA TRP A 30 -19.68 2.25 54.62
C TRP A 30 -19.88 1.46 55.93
N TYR A 31 -19.38 0.22 56.00
CA TYR A 31 -19.45 -0.62 57.18
C TYR A 31 -18.75 0.01 58.38
N ARG A 32 -17.55 0.55 58.17
CA ARG A 32 -16.78 1.21 59.23
C ARG A 32 -17.49 2.46 59.74
N VAL A 33 -18.03 3.28 58.84
CA VAL A 33 -18.86 4.43 59.21
C VAL A 33 -20.05 3.98 60.06
N HIS A 34 -20.75 2.92 59.66
CA HIS A 34 -21.94 2.48 60.36
C HIS A 34 -21.65 1.85 61.74
N THR A 35 -20.57 1.07 61.85
CA THR A 35 -20.19 0.37 63.08
C THR A 35 -19.45 1.24 64.08
N GLU A 36 -18.62 2.18 63.63
CA GLU A 36 -17.89 3.11 64.50
C GLU A 36 -18.69 4.39 64.83
N SER A 37 -19.80 4.67 64.12
CA SER A 37 -20.65 5.87 64.35
C SER A 37 -22.11 5.62 64.79
N PRO A 38 -22.45 4.59 65.61
CA PRO A 38 -23.85 4.36 66.01
C PRO A 38 -24.44 5.52 66.84
N LEU A 39 -23.61 6.37 67.45
CA LEU A 39 -24.01 7.53 68.25
C LEU A 39 -24.12 8.85 67.48
N ALA A 40 -23.76 8.89 66.19
CA ALA A 40 -23.82 10.13 65.39
C ALA A 40 -25.22 10.39 64.78
N TRP A 41 -26.05 9.35 64.68
CA TRP A 41 -27.37 9.42 64.04
C TRP A 41 -28.54 9.62 65.01
N SER A 42 -28.31 9.54 66.32
CA SER A 42 -29.26 10.06 67.30
C SER A 42 -29.12 11.58 67.37
N VAL A 43 -29.78 12.26 66.43
CA VAL A 43 -30.16 13.66 66.62
C VAL A 43 -31.09 13.67 67.83
N LEU A 44 -30.52 13.81 69.03
CA LEU A 44 -31.28 14.29 70.19
C LEU A 44 -31.82 15.66 69.79
N ASP A 45 -33.14 15.76 69.73
CA ASP A 45 -33.84 17.02 69.48
C ASP A 45 -33.32 18.06 70.48
N GLU A 46 -33.11 19.30 70.03
CA GLU A 46 -32.51 20.38 70.84
C GLU A 46 -33.30 20.59 72.15
N LYS A 47 -34.60 20.30 72.08
CA LYS A 47 -35.56 20.28 73.19
C LYS A 47 -35.32 19.14 74.19
N GLU A 48 -34.91 17.95 73.72
CA GLU A 48 -34.60 16.81 74.57
C GLU A 48 -33.24 16.97 75.29
N LEU A 49 -32.32 17.71 74.66
CA LEU A 49 -31.04 18.11 75.24
C LEU A 49 -31.19 19.21 76.30
N SER A 50 -32.09 20.19 76.08
CA SER A 50 -32.35 21.24 77.07
C SER A 50 -33.08 20.72 78.31
N ASP A 51 -34.02 19.79 78.12
CA ASP A 51 -34.84 19.26 79.22
C ASP A 51 -34.07 18.26 80.11
N ARG A 52 -33.07 17.53 79.56
CA ARG A 52 -32.26 16.59 80.34
C ARG A 52 -31.09 17.23 81.10
N PHE A 53 -30.70 18.47 80.79
CA PHE A 53 -29.52 19.11 81.38
C PHE A 53 -29.74 20.61 81.67
N PRO A 54 -30.39 20.99 82.79
CA PRO A 54 -30.37 22.38 83.26
C PRO A 54 -28.94 22.74 83.71
N LEU A 55 -28.22 23.53 82.92
CA LEU A 55 -26.75 23.62 83.01
C LEU A 55 -26.27 24.42 84.24
N GLY A 56 -25.47 23.77 85.09
CA GLY A 56 -24.48 24.41 85.96
C GLY A 56 -23.13 24.55 85.25
N VAL A 57 -22.18 25.32 85.82
CA VAL A 57 -20.87 25.64 85.20
C VAL A 57 -20.10 24.41 84.72
N ASN A 58 -20.13 23.31 85.47
CA ASN A 58 -19.45 22.05 85.12
C ASN A 58 -20.11 21.33 83.92
N THR A 59 -21.40 21.54 83.70
CA THR A 59 -22.18 20.91 82.62
C THR A 59 -21.91 21.59 81.27
N ARG A 60 -21.50 22.87 81.29
CA ARG A 60 -21.09 23.63 80.08
C ARG A 60 -19.79 23.08 79.48
N GLN A 61 -18.86 22.64 80.32
CA GLN A 61 -17.59 22.08 79.88
C GLN A 61 -17.76 20.69 79.23
N GLN A 62 -18.63 19.86 79.79
CA GLN A 62 -19.04 18.60 79.17
C GLN A 62 -19.78 18.80 77.83
N LEU A 63 -20.58 19.86 77.72
CA LEU A 63 -21.23 20.21 76.45
C LEU A 63 -20.21 20.58 75.38
N ILE A 64 -19.21 21.41 75.74
CA ILE A 64 -18.11 21.81 74.85
C ILE A 64 -17.28 20.61 74.40
N GLU A 65 -16.91 19.72 75.32
CA GLU A 65 -16.19 18.48 75.02
C GLU A 65 -16.97 17.58 74.06
N ASN A 66 -18.28 17.41 74.27
CA ASN A 66 -19.14 16.62 73.38
C ASN A 66 -19.31 17.26 71.99
N THR A 67 -19.39 18.60 71.88
CA THR A 67 -19.38 19.28 70.57
C THR A 67 -18.04 19.14 69.84
N ASP A 68 -16.91 19.20 70.55
CA ASP A 68 -15.58 19.07 69.95
C ASP A 68 -15.34 17.63 69.44
N VAL A 69 -15.83 16.63 70.18
CA VAL A 69 -15.83 15.23 69.75
C VAL A 69 -16.69 15.03 68.49
N ARG A 70 -17.92 15.57 68.45
CA ARG A 70 -18.78 15.52 67.25
C ARG A 70 -18.14 16.19 66.02
N PHE A 71 -17.50 17.34 66.22
CA PHE A 71 -16.82 18.06 65.14
C PHE A 71 -15.64 17.27 64.59
N LYS A 72 -14.85 16.61 65.45
CA LYS A 72 -13.74 15.72 65.04
C LYS A 72 -14.23 14.51 64.23
N TYR A 73 -15.34 13.88 64.62
CA TYR A 73 -15.92 12.76 63.88
C TYR A 73 -16.48 13.18 62.53
N HIS A 74 -17.20 14.30 62.47
CA HIS A 74 -17.71 14.84 61.21
C HIS A 74 -16.58 15.14 60.22
N ASN A 75 -15.50 15.79 60.69
CA ASN A 75 -14.32 16.07 59.87
C ASN A 75 -13.59 14.80 59.41
N SER A 76 -13.54 13.76 60.24
CA SER A 76 -12.94 12.48 59.86
C SER A 76 -13.74 11.79 58.76
N LEU A 77 -15.07 11.77 58.88
CA LEU A 77 -15.97 11.16 57.90
C LEU A 77 -15.94 11.90 56.55
N THR A 78 -15.97 13.23 56.56
CA THR A 78 -15.85 14.02 55.34
C THR A 78 -14.49 13.82 54.66
N THR A 79 -13.42 13.69 55.43
CA THR A 79 -12.07 13.40 54.91
C THR A 79 -12.01 12.04 54.22
N VAL A 80 -12.52 10.97 54.86
CA VAL A 80 -12.54 9.62 54.26
C VAL A 80 -13.41 9.57 53.00
N LEU A 81 -14.58 10.21 53.03
CA LEU A 81 -15.47 10.29 51.87
C LEU A 81 -14.80 11.04 50.72
N SER A 82 -14.19 12.20 51.00
CA SER A 82 -13.51 13.01 49.99
C SER A 82 -12.33 12.26 49.34
N LEU A 83 -11.55 11.52 50.12
CA LEU A 83 -10.44 10.70 49.63
C LEU A 83 -10.95 9.55 48.74
N THR A 84 -12.06 8.93 49.13
CA THR A 84 -12.69 7.84 48.37
C THR A 84 -13.22 8.34 47.03
N ILE A 85 -13.90 9.50 47.03
CA ILE A 85 -14.35 10.16 45.81
C ILE A 85 -13.16 10.55 44.93
N ALA A 86 -12.08 11.08 45.51
CA ALA A 86 -10.87 11.44 44.77
C ALA A 86 -10.19 10.23 44.13
N LEU A 87 -10.05 9.11 44.85
CA LEU A 87 -9.52 7.86 44.32
C LEU A 87 -10.41 7.27 43.22
N GLY A 88 -11.73 7.25 43.43
CA GLY A 88 -12.69 6.82 42.41
C GLY A 88 -12.60 7.68 41.15
N SER A 89 -12.53 9.01 41.31
CA SER A 89 -12.37 9.97 40.21
C SER A 89 -11.06 9.77 39.45
N MET A 90 -9.95 9.52 40.16
CA MET A 90 -8.64 9.23 39.57
C MET A 90 -8.69 7.95 38.73
N LEU A 91 -9.29 6.87 39.23
CA LEU A 91 -9.42 5.60 38.51
C LEU A 91 -10.32 5.72 37.27
N LEU A 92 -11.45 6.42 37.39
CA LEU A 92 -12.34 6.69 36.25
C LEU A 92 -11.64 7.53 35.18
N THR A 93 -10.89 8.55 35.60
CA THR A 93 -10.10 9.39 34.70
C THR A 93 -9.02 8.59 33.97
N PHE A 94 -8.30 7.73 34.69
CA PHE A 94 -7.32 6.82 34.08
C PHE A 94 -7.97 5.86 33.07
N ALA A 95 -9.12 5.27 33.43
CA ALA A 95 -9.87 4.39 32.53
C ALA A 95 -10.32 5.13 31.26
N ALA A 96 -10.81 6.37 31.39
CA ALA A 96 -11.18 7.21 30.27
C ALA A 96 -10.00 7.48 29.33
N PHE A 97 -8.84 7.89 29.87
CA PHE A 97 -7.63 8.10 29.08
C PHE A 97 -7.11 6.82 28.42
N TYR A 98 -7.22 5.68 29.10
CA TYR A 98 -6.85 4.39 28.52
C TYR A 98 -7.73 4.01 27.33
N ILE A 99 -9.06 4.18 27.45
CA ILE A 99 -10.00 3.96 26.34
C ILE A 99 -9.68 4.88 25.18
N GLN A 100 -9.44 6.18 25.44
CA GLN A 100 -9.04 7.14 24.42
C GLN A 100 -7.72 6.75 23.74
N TYR A 101 -6.72 6.29 24.50
CA TYR A 101 -5.46 5.81 23.96
C TYR A 101 -5.66 4.63 22.99
N VAL A 102 -6.47 3.63 23.40
CA VAL A 102 -6.78 2.47 22.56
C VAL A 102 -7.54 2.90 21.29
N PHE A 103 -8.49 3.84 21.42
CA PHE A 103 -9.22 4.39 20.28
C PHE A 103 -8.28 5.10 19.29
N ASN A 104 -7.40 5.98 19.77
CA ASN A 104 -6.42 6.69 18.95
C ASN A 104 -5.47 5.72 18.23
N LEU A 105 -5.08 4.62 18.88
CA LEU A 105 -4.23 3.61 18.26
C LEU A 105 -4.96 2.89 17.11
N ARG A 106 -6.25 2.57 17.27
CA ARG A 106 -7.07 1.99 16.19
C ARG A 106 -7.26 2.98 15.06
N GLN A 107 -7.66 4.22 15.38
CA GLN A 107 -7.84 5.28 14.41
C GLN A 107 -6.57 5.54 13.58
N LYS A 108 -5.39 5.49 14.21
CA LYS A 108 -4.12 5.64 13.49
C LYS A 108 -3.87 4.52 12.47
N ASN A 109 -4.25 3.28 12.81
CA ASN A 109 -4.13 2.15 11.88
C ASN A 109 -5.13 2.30 10.73
N ASP A 110 -6.40 2.59 11.02
CA ASP A 110 -7.46 2.76 10.01
C ASP A 110 -7.10 3.91 9.04
N LEU A 111 -6.59 5.03 9.57
CA LEU A 111 -6.15 6.17 8.77
C LEU A 111 -4.89 5.88 7.95
N SER A 112 -4.02 4.96 8.41
CA SER A 112 -2.87 4.53 7.62
C SER A 112 -3.28 3.65 6.44
N GLU A 113 -4.30 2.80 6.64
CA GLU A 113 -4.88 1.96 5.59
C GLU A 113 -5.62 2.82 4.56
N GLU A 114 -6.46 3.76 5.01
CA GLU A 114 -7.17 4.68 4.13
C GLU A 114 -6.20 5.54 3.29
N ARG A 115 -5.13 6.06 3.90
CA ARG A 115 -4.09 6.81 3.18
C ARG A 115 -3.40 5.95 2.12
N PHE A 116 -3.13 4.69 2.45
CA PHE A 116 -2.50 3.76 1.54
C PHE A 116 -3.39 3.44 0.33
N GLU A 117 -4.69 3.19 0.56
CA GLU A 117 -5.68 2.96 -0.50
C GLU A 117 -5.85 4.21 -1.38
N ASN A 118 -5.99 5.38 -0.76
CA ASN A 118 -6.09 6.65 -1.48
C ASN A 118 -4.85 6.92 -2.35
N GLN A 119 -3.65 6.69 -1.83
CA GLN A 119 -2.42 6.79 -2.61
C GLN A 119 -2.40 5.78 -3.76
N TYR A 120 -2.82 4.54 -3.52
CA TYR A 120 -2.89 3.51 -4.56
C TYR A 120 -3.82 3.92 -5.71
N PHE A 121 -5.03 4.41 -5.41
CA PHE A 121 -5.96 4.89 -6.44
C PHE A 121 -5.44 6.13 -7.19
N GLN A 122 -4.78 7.05 -6.49
CA GLN A 122 -4.10 8.17 -7.15
C GLN A 122 -3.01 7.69 -8.11
N LEU A 123 -2.23 6.68 -7.72
CA LEU A 123 -1.23 6.11 -8.61
C LEU A 123 -1.88 5.48 -9.84
N LEU A 124 -2.95 4.70 -9.66
CA LEU A 124 -3.69 4.11 -10.78
C LEU A 124 -4.24 5.15 -11.76
N ASP A 125 -4.77 6.26 -11.27
CA ASP A 125 -5.30 7.32 -12.13
C ASP A 125 -4.20 7.99 -12.94
N ILE A 126 -3.03 8.23 -12.35
CA ILE A 126 -1.86 8.73 -13.07
C ILE A 126 -1.40 7.69 -14.10
N TYR A 127 -1.36 6.40 -13.77
CA TYR A 127 -1.04 5.33 -14.72
C TYR A 127 -2.01 5.33 -15.91
N ARG A 128 -3.32 5.41 -15.67
CA ARG A 128 -4.34 5.49 -16.73
C ARG A 128 -4.10 6.69 -17.64
N ASN A 129 -3.78 7.85 -17.05
CA ASN A 129 -3.44 9.05 -17.80
C ASN A 129 -2.16 8.89 -18.64
N ILE A 130 -1.12 8.26 -18.11
CA ILE A 130 0.11 7.94 -18.87
C ILE A 130 -0.21 6.99 -20.01
N SER A 131 -0.97 5.92 -19.75
CA SER A 131 -1.37 4.94 -20.77
C SER A 131 -2.14 5.65 -21.89
N ILE A 132 -3.18 6.41 -21.57
CA ILE A 132 -4.02 7.15 -22.54
C ILE A 132 -3.22 8.21 -23.31
N SER A 133 -2.34 8.95 -22.64
CA SER A 133 -1.53 10.02 -23.25
C SER A 133 -0.37 9.51 -24.11
N THR A 134 -0.06 8.22 -24.05
CA THR A 134 0.95 7.61 -24.91
C THR A 134 0.46 7.62 -26.36
N THR A 135 1.08 8.46 -27.20
CA THR A 135 0.67 8.66 -28.59
C THR A 135 1.78 8.31 -29.57
N LEU A 136 1.39 7.70 -30.70
CA LEU A 136 2.25 7.45 -31.86
C LEU A 136 1.65 8.15 -33.08
N ALA A 137 2.47 8.93 -33.77
CA ALA A 137 2.07 9.64 -34.98
C ALA A 137 1.57 8.65 -36.03
N HIS A 138 0.42 8.96 -36.65
CA HIS A 138 -0.24 8.14 -37.67
C HIS A 138 -0.71 6.74 -37.22
N VAL A 139 -0.47 6.33 -35.97
CA VAL A 139 -0.97 5.08 -35.37
C VAL A 139 -2.22 5.36 -34.54
N GLY A 140 -2.09 6.22 -33.52
CA GLY A 140 -3.14 6.51 -32.55
C GLY A 140 -2.58 6.76 -31.15
N SER A 141 -3.46 6.75 -30.14
CA SER A 141 -3.11 6.94 -28.74
C SER A 141 -3.60 5.80 -27.85
N GLY A 142 -3.10 5.73 -26.62
CA GLY A 142 -3.55 4.77 -25.63
C GLY A 142 -3.25 3.33 -26.02
N LYS A 143 -4.23 2.45 -25.79
CA LYS A 143 -4.17 1.01 -26.06
C LYS A 143 -3.76 0.68 -27.51
N VAL A 144 -4.09 1.55 -28.46
CA VAL A 144 -3.71 1.39 -29.88
C VAL A 144 -2.21 1.54 -30.08
N ALA A 145 -1.60 2.52 -29.40
CA ALA A 145 -0.16 2.73 -29.44
C ALA A 145 0.58 1.53 -28.81
N PHE A 146 0.11 1.03 -27.67
CA PHE A 146 0.70 -0.16 -27.03
C PHE A 146 0.58 -1.42 -27.88
N HIS A 147 -0.56 -1.62 -28.55
CA HIS A 147 -0.72 -2.70 -29.51
C HIS A 147 0.36 -2.62 -30.59
N TYR A 148 0.50 -1.46 -31.24
CA TYR A 148 1.51 -1.27 -32.28
C TYR A 148 2.93 -1.53 -31.77
N MET A 149 3.30 -0.91 -30.64
CA MET A 149 4.61 -1.07 -30.00
C MET A 149 4.92 -2.53 -29.66
N PHE A 150 3.92 -3.29 -29.20
CA PHE A 150 4.07 -4.70 -28.91
C PHE A 150 4.37 -5.54 -30.17
N TYR A 151 3.66 -5.31 -31.28
CA TYR A 151 3.92 -6.04 -32.51
C TYR A 151 5.22 -5.63 -33.19
N GLU A 152 5.61 -4.36 -33.06
CA GLU A 152 6.93 -3.90 -33.49
C GLU A 152 8.04 -4.61 -32.70
N TYR A 153 7.91 -4.67 -31.38
CA TYR A 153 8.82 -5.44 -30.52
C TYR A 153 8.86 -6.92 -30.92
N LYS A 154 7.70 -7.54 -31.16
CA LYS A 154 7.61 -8.94 -31.63
C LYS A 154 8.33 -9.15 -32.95
N ALA A 155 8.16 -8.24 -33.91
CA ALA A 155 8.84 -8.32 -35.20
C ALA A 155 10.36 -8.21 -35.04
N LEU A 156 10.85 -7.28 -34.22
CA LEU A 156 12.27 -7.17 -33.91
C LEU A 156 12.80 -8.44 -33.25
N PHE A 157 12.06 -9.00 -32.29
CA PHE A 157 12.45 -10.23 -31.59
C PHE A 157 12.64 -11.40 -32.57
N TYR A 158 11.69 -11.58 -33.48
CA TYR A 158 11.76 -12.60 -34.53
C TYR A 158 12.94 -12.38 -35.49
N LEU A 159 13.21 -11.14 -35.89
CA LEU A 159 14.35 -10.82 -36.75
C LEU A 159 15.67 -11.12 -36.04
N VAL A 160 15.81 -10.75 -34.78
CA VAL A 160 17.02 -11.01 -33.99
C VAL A 160 17.18 -12.52 -33.73
N SER A 161 16.11 -13.25 -33.38
CA SER A 161 16.20 -14.68 -33.08
C SER A 161 16.60 -15.53 -34.28
N ASN A 162 16.19 -15.12 -35.49
CA ASN A 162 16.54 -15.81 -36.73
C ASN A 162 17.82 -15.31 -37.38
N SER A 163 18.38 -14.21 -36.86
CA SER A 163 19.66 -13.68 -37.31
C SER A 163 20.83 -14.43 -36.66
N LYS A 164 22.00 -14.40 -37.31
CA LYS A 164 23.25 -14.91 -36.73
C LYS A 164 24.01 -13.83 -35.95
N ILE A 165 23.28 -12.87 -35.37
CA ILE A 165 23.88 -11.75 -34.61
C ILE A 165 24.50 -12.26 -33.31
N LEU A 166 23.85 -13.22 -32.67
CA LEU A 166 24.29 -13.83 -31.44
C LEU A 166 24.67 -15.28 -31.71
N ASP A 167 25.79 -15.72 -31.16
CA ASP A 167 26.24 -17.11 -31.28
C ASP A 167 25.55 -17.97 -30.20
N ASN A 168 24.67 -18.89 -30.62
CA ASN A 168 23.88 -19.76 -29.74
C ASN A 168 23.18 -19.00 -28.58
N PRO A 169 22.40 -17.95 -28.85
CA PRO A 169 21.87 -17.10 -27.80
C PRO A 169 20.87 -17.83 -26.90
N SER A 170 20.91 -17.54 -25.60
CA SER A 170 19.76 -17.80 -24.75
C SER A 170 18.60 -16.88 -25.14
N THR A 171 17.38 -17.26 -24.77
CA THR A 171 16.22 -16.40 -25.01
C THR A 171 16.35 -15.04 -24.30
N GLU A 172 16.98 -15.04 -23.14
CA GLU A 172 17.29 -13.84 -22.38
C GLU A 172 18.24 -12.91 -23.13
N ASP A 173 19.25 -13.44 -23.84
CA ASP A 173 20.18 -12.65 -24.66
C ASP A 173 19.43 -12.00 -25.84
N VAL A 174 18.60 -12.78 -26.54
CA VAL A 174 17.76 -12.26 -27.64
C VAL A 174 16.82 -11.16 -27.12
N ASN A 175 16.14 -11.40 -26.00
CA ASN A 175 15.26 -10.42 -25.38
C ASN A 175 16.02 -9.14 -25.00
N ALA A 176 17.19 -9.28 -24.38
CA ALA A 176 17.97 -8.15 -23.90
C ALA A 176 18.45 -7.26 -25.06
N PHE A 177 18.99 -7.88 -26.12
CA PHE A 177 19.41 -7.18 -27.34
C PHE A 177 18.22 -6.52 -28.04
N THR A 178 17.14 -7.28 -28.26
CA THR A 178 15.93 -6.79 -28.94
C THR A 178 15.30 -5.63 -28.18
N PHE A 179 15.17 -5.74 -26.86
CA PHE A 179 14.53 -4.71 -26.05
C PHE A 179 15.34 -3.42 -26.02
N LYS A 180 16.68 -3.54 -25.99
CA LYS A 180 17.59 -2.40 -26.13
C LYS A 180 17.38 -1.69 -27.47
N LEU A 181 17.35 -2.45 -28.57
CA LEU A 181 17.10 -1.93 -29.92
C LEU A 181 15.72 -1.27 -30.03
N PHE A 182 14.69 -1.89 -29.47
CA PHE A 182 13.32 -1.39 -29.46
C PHE A 182 13.15 -0.08 -28.68
N ILE A 183 13.82 0.06 -27.52
CA ILE A 183 13.75 1.27 -26.72
C ILE A 183 14.57 2.41 -27.34
N ASP A 184 15.78 2.11 -27.81
CA ASP A 184 16.67 3.15 -28.34
C ASP A 184 16.38 3.54 -29.78
N GLY A 185 15.73 2.65 -30.52
CA GLY A 185 15.50 2.82 -31.94
C GLY A 185 16.74 2.54 -32.77
N VAL A 186 16.53 2.55 -34.08
CA VAL A 186 17.59 2.36 -35.06
C VAL A 186 18.02 3.72 -35.59
N SER A 187 19.32 3.97 -35.62
CA SER A 187 19.88 5.17 -36.25
C SER A 187 21.21 4.84 -36.94
N PRO A 188 21.66 5.67 -37.89
CA PRO A 188 22.97 5.47 -38.55
C PRO A 188 24.16 5.46 -37.58
N GLY A 189 23.99 6.01 -36.37
CA GLY A 189 24.99 6.01 -35.31
C GLY A 189 24.71 4.99 -34.20
N PHE A 190 23.87 3.98 -34.43
CA PHE A 190 23.54 2.97 -33.44
C PHE A 190 24.81 2.21 -33.01
N THR A 191 25.24 2.44 -31.79
CA THR A 191 26.33 1.69 -31.16
C THR A 191 25.74 0.59 -30.31
N HIS A 192 26.12 -0.66 -30.60
CA HIS A 192 25.71 -1.87 -29.89
C HIS A 192 26.33 -1.99 -28.49
N GLN A 193 26.75 -0.87 -27.87
CA GLN A 193 27.54 -0.89 -26.63
C GLN A 193 26.86 -1.72 -25.53
N ALA A 194 27.51 -2.83 -25.22
CA ALA A 194 27.66 -3.42 -23.88
C ALA A 194 26.42 -4.03 -23.20
N VAL A 195 25.39 -4.49 -23.93
CA VAL A 195 24.35 -5.32 -23.30
C VAL A 195 24.69 -6.80 -23.36
N VAL A 196 25.12 -7.32 -24.51
CA VAL A 196 25.46 -8.74 -24.67
C VAL A 196 26.95 -8.87 -25.00
N SER A 197 27.63 -9.83 -24.37
CA SER A 197 29.09 -9.96 -24.39
C SER A 197 29.67 -10.41 -25.73
N GLU A 198 28.85 -11.00 -26.63
CA GLU A 198 29.30 -11.53 -27.92
C GLU A 198 28.25 -11.24 -29.00
N THR A 199 28.47 -10.18 -29.78
CA THR A 199 27.65 -9.85 -30.95
C THR A 199 28.51 -9.86 -32.20
N ASN A 200 28.05 -10.52 -33.27
CA ASN A 200 28.66 -10.45 -34.58
C ASN A 200 28.39 -9.07 -35.21
N ALA A 201 29.44 -8.25 -35.34
CA ALA A 201 29.34 -6.89 -35.81
C ALA A 201 28.80 -6.80 -37.25
N ASP A 202 29.26 -7.67 -38.15
CA ASP A 202 28.84 -7.68 -39.57
C ASP A 202 27.35 -8.02 -39.70
N GLU A 203 26.87 -9.02 -38.95
CA GLU A 203 25.45 -9.39 -38.95
C GLU A 203 24.58 -8.30 -38.29
N THR A 204 25.12 -7.63 -37.27
CA THR A 204 24.45 -6.48 -36.64
C THR A 204 24.29 -5.34 -37.64
N GLU A 205 25.35 -4.98 -38.39
CA GLU A 205 25.31 -3.93 -39.40
C GLU A 205 24.33 -4.26 -40.52
N LYS A 206 24.27 -5.52 -40.97
CA LYS A 206 23.26 -5.99 -41.94
C LYS A 206 21.84 -5.80 -41.42
N LEU A 207 21.56 -6.18 -40.17
CA LEU A 207 20.24 -5.99 -39.56
C LEU A 207 19.90 -4.50 -39.47
N ILE A 208 20.82 -3.67 -38.97
CA ILE A 208 20.61 -2.22 -38.85
C ILE A 208 20.33 -1.60 -40.23
N SER A 209 21.08 -1.99 -41.25
CA SER A 209 20.87 -1.54 -42.63
C SER A 209 19.51 -1.97 -43.18
N LEU A 210 19.08 -3.20 -42.90
CA LEU A 210 17.76 -3.70 -43.25
C LEU A 210 16.65 -2.88 -42.58
N LEU A 211 16.77 -2.61 -41.27
CA LEU A 211 15.79 -1.85 -40.50
C LEU A 211 15.70 -0.40 -40.96
N LEU A 212 16.84 0.26 -41.24
CA LEU A 212 16.89 1.59 -41.83
C LEU A 212 16.24 1.61 -43.22
N GLY A 213 16.51 0.62 -44.06
CA GLY A 213 15.87 0.49 -45.36
C GLY A 213 14.34 0.34 -45.25
N LYS A 214 13.86 -0.42 -44.28
CA LYS A 214 12.42 -0.56 -43.99
C LYS A 214 11.80 0.72 -43.45
N GLN A 215 12.54 1.46 -42.63
CA GLN A 215 12.10 2.76 -42.13
C GLN A 215 11.94 3.76 -43.28
N ASP A 216 12.93 3.87 -44.16
CA ASP A 216 12.87 4.70 -45.37
C ASP A 216 11.72 4.30 -46.30
N GLU A 217 11.48 2.99 -46.46
CA GLU A 217 10.37 2.45 -47.24
C GLU A 217 9.03 2.91 -46.67
N SER A 218 8.82 2.80 -45.35
CA SER A 218 7.59 3.21 -44.66
C SER A 218 7.33 4.71 -44.78
N GLU A 219 8.38 5.53 -44.60
CA GLU A 219 8.27 7.00 -44.69
C GLU A 219 7.95 7.49 -46.11
N LYS A 220 8.46 6.79 -47.14
CA LYS A 220 8.19 7.10 -48.55
C LYS A 220 6.79 6.63 -48.98
N HIS A 221 6.44 5.38 -48.71
CA HIS A 221 5.15 4.81 -49.13
C HIS A 221 3.94 5.43 -48.40
N GLY A 222 4.14 5.96 -47.19
CA GLY A 222 3.08 6.67 -46.49
C GLY A 222 2.64 7.99 -47.13
N ARG A 223 3.41 8.53 -48.09
CA ARG A 223 3.06 9.78 -48.81
C ARG A 223 2.15 9.54 -50.01
N ASP A 224 2.26 8.37 -50.65
CA ASP A 224 1.61 8.10 -51.93
C ASP A 224 0.21 7.51 -51.79
N GLY A 225 -0.28 7.33 -50.56
CA GLY A 225 -1.69 7.09 -50.27
C GLY A 225 -2.29 5.92 -51.04
N ALA A 226 -1.50 4.87 -51.35
CA ALA A 226 -1.98 3.71 -52.06
C ALA A 226 -3.13 3.10 -51.26
N THR A 227 -4.35 3.33 -51.74
CA THR A 227 -5.59 2.75 -51.27
C THR A 227 -5.53 1.25 -51.58
N ASP A 228 -4.86 0.50 -50.70
CA ASP A 228 -4.89 -0.95 -50.76
C ASP A 228 -6.36 -1.36 -50.60
N SER A 229 -6.98 -1.78 -51.70
CA SER A 229 -8.41 -2.18 -51.81
C SER A 229 -8.73 -3.47 -51.06
N GLY A 230 -7.84 -3.91 -50.17
CA GLY A 230 -8.00 -5.10 -49.34
C GLY A 230 -8.96 -4.89 -48.17
N VAL A 231 -9.33 -6.00 -47.56
CA VAL A 231 -10.12 -6.01 -46.32
C VAL A 231 -9.34 -5.26 -45.24
N LYS A 232 -9.92 -4.17 -44.74
CA LYS A 232 -9.35 -3.33 -43.68
C LYS A 232 -9.61 -4.00 -42.33
N TYR A 233 -8.57 -4.59 -41.75
CA TYR A 233 -8.66 -5.15 -40.41
C TYR A 233 -8.65 -4.03 -39.35
N ILE A 234 -9.13 -4.35 -38.14
CA ILE A 234 -8.90 -3.50 -36.96
C ILE A 234 -7.38 -3.40 -36.76
N MET A 235 -6.85 -2.18 -36.61
CA MET A 235 -5.40 -1.92 -36.55
C MET A 235 -4.62 -2.21 -37.84
N ASP A 236 -5.25 -2.04 -39.00
CA ASP A 236 -4.51 -2.03 -40.26
C ASP A 236 -3.70 -0.73 -40.41
N TYR A 237 -2.38 -0.88 -40.33
CA TYR A 237 -1.39 0.19 -40.43
C TYR A 237 -0.83 0.34 -41.85
N ARG A 238 -1.29 -0.46 -42.82
CA ARG A 238 -0.84 -0.39 -44.21
C ARG A 238 -1.07 1.00 -44.80
N GLY A 239 -0.10 1.48 -45.58
CA GLY A 239 -0.16 2.76 -46.27
C GLY A 239 -0.10 4.00 -45.36
N ARG A 240 0.13 3.82 -44.04
CA ARG A 240 0.31 4.95 -43.14
C ARG A 240 1.78 5.36 -43.09
N ASN A 241 2.02 6.66 -43.05
CA ASN A 241 3.35 7.24 -42.84
C ASN A 241 3.79 7.06 -41.38
N ILE A 242 4.15 5.85 -41.00
CA ILE A 242 4.59 5.52 -39.65
C ILE A 242 6.10 5.42 -39.65
N LYS A 243 6.73 6.14 -38.73
CA LYS A 243 8.15 6.01 -38.47
C LYS A 243 8.40 4.74 -37.66
N ILE A 244 8.71 3.65 -38.35
CA ILE A 244 8.99 2.37 -37.71
C ILE A 244 10.42 2.36 -37.15
N PHE A 245 10.64 1.62 -36.07
CA PHE A 245 11.93 1.45 -35.40
C PHE A 245 12.56 2.77 -34.90
N ASP A 246 11.74 3.78 -34.60
CA ASP A 246 12.19 5.11 -34.18
C ASP A 246 12.68 5.19 -32.72
N GLY A 247 12.43 4.13 -31.96
CA GLY A 247 12.76 4.03 -30.55
C GLY A 247 11.64 4.57 -29.66
N HIS A 248 11.30 3.79 -28.63
CA HIS A 248 10.19 4.12 -27.74
C HIS A 248 10.60 4.66 -26.37
N ARG A 249 11.89 4.97 -26.17
CA ARG A 249 12.42 5.49 -24.90
C ARG A 249 11.61 6.66 -24.31
N PRO A 250 11.27 7.74 -25.04
CA PRO A 250 10.52 8.86 -24.46
C PRO A 250 9.10 8.49 -24.03
N ARG A 251 8.51 7.47 -24.67
CA ARG A 251 7.13 7.02 -24.46
C ARG A 251 7.06 6.02 -23.30
N LEU A 252 7.95 5.02 -23.32
CA LEU A 252 7.85 3.86 -22.44
C LEU A 252 8.68 3.97 -21.15
N THR A 253 9.69 4.84 -21.08
CA THR A 253 10.50 4.96 -19.85
C THR A 253 9.66 5.43 -18.67
N HIS A 254 8.87 6.48 -18.87
CA HIS A 254 7.96 6.99 -17.83
C HIS A 254 6.90 5.95 -17.46
N TYR A 255 6.33 5.28 -18.46
CA TYR A 255 5.38 4.20 -18.26
C TYR A 255 5.95 3.08 -17.36
N PHE A 256 7.11 2.52 -17.69
CA PHE A 256 7.70 1.42 -16.92
C PHE A 256 8.15 1.85 -15.51
N ASN A 257 8.67 3.06 -15.36
CA ASN A 257 9.00 3.61 -14.04
C ASN A 257 7.75 3.72 -13.16
N TYR A 258 6.63 4.14 -13.77
CA TYR A 258 5.38 4.29 -13.04
C TYR A 258 4.74 2.95 -12.67
N VAL A 259 4.77 1.98 -13.59
CA VAL A 259 4.42 0.59 -13.28
C VAL A 259 5.26 0.11 -12.09
N SER A 260 6.58 0.29 -12.13
CA SER A 260 7.47 -0.10 -11.03
C SER A 260 7.12 0.57 -9.71
N LEU A 261 6.71 1.85 -9.73
CA LEU A 261 6.28 2.60 -8.54
C LEU A 261 4.99 2.02 -7.94
N ILE A 262 3.96 1.75 -8.75
CA ILE A 262 2.71 1.12 -8.30
C ILE A 262 3.02 -0.22 -7.64
N LEU A 263 3.87 -1.00 -8.29
CA LEU A 263 4.26 -2.31 -7.81
C LEU A 263 5.00 -2.22 -6.46
N ASN A 264 5.97 -1.33 -6.33
CA ASN A 264 6.65 -1.10 -5.05
C ASN A 264 5.67 -0.65 -3.96
N HIS A 265 4.74 0.25 -4.28
CA HIS A 265 3.68 0.69 -3.36
C HIS A 265 2.82 -0.48 -2.89
N ILE A 266 2.36 -1.33 -3.83
CA ILE A 266 1.65 -2.56 -3.48
C ILE A 266 2.54 -3.40 -2.57
N SER A 267 3.84 -3.57 -2.88
CA SER A 267 4.79 -4.46 -2.19
C SER A 267 5.06 -4.13 -0.72
N ASP A 268 4.84 -2.88 -0.31
CA ASP A 268 5.11 -2.43 1.05
C ASP A 268 3.99 -2.82 2.04
N ASN A 269 2.79 -3.20 1.58
CA ASN A 269 1.63 -3.48 2.45
C ASN A 269 1.12 -4.94 2.45
N LYS A 270 1.47 -5.70 3.50
CA LYS A 270 1.26 -7.15 3.64
C LYS A 270 -0.19 -7.65 3.62
N GLU A 271 -1.16 -6.85 4.07
CA GLU A 271 -2.51 -7.36 4.35
C GLU A 271 -3.47 -7.25 3.15
N SER A 272 -3.24 -6.31 2.20
CA SER A 272 -4.13 -6.05 1.05
C SER A 272 -3.56 -6.41 -0.33
N HIS A 273 -2.32 -6.89 -0.40
CA HIS A 273 -1.56 -7.16 -1.64
C HIS A 273 -2.36 -7.82 -2.76
N LEU A 274 -3.06 -8.93 -2.47
CA LEU A 274 -3.64 -9.78 -3.52
C LEU A 274 -4.82 -9.08 -4.23
N SER A 275 -5.57 -8.26 -3.50
CA SER A 275 -6.73 -7.55 -4.05
C SER A 275 -6.32 -6.41 -4.99
N MET A 276 -5.39 -5.57 -4.53
CA MET A 276 -4.85 -4.45 -5.32
C MET A 276 -4.06 -4.93 -6.53
N LEU A 277 -3.28 -6.00 -6.38
CA LEU A 277 -2.52 -6.53 -7.50
C LEU A 277 -3.44 -7.05 -8.62
N LYS A 278 -4.55 -7.73 -8.27
CA LYS A 278 -5.57 -8.14 -9.23
C LYS A 278 -6.23 -6.95 -9.93
N TYR A 279 -6.55 -5.90 -9.16
CA TYR A 279 -7.13 -4.69 -9.72
C TYR A 279 -6.17 -4.01 -10.71
N PHE A 280 -4.90 -3.84 -10.33
CA PHE A 280 -3.90 -3.28 -11.23
C PHE A 280 -3.72 -4.12 -12.50
N VAL A 281 -3.63 -5.45 -12.38
CA VAL A 281 -3.52 -6.35 -13.55
C VAL A 281 -4.74 -6.23 -14.46
N SER A 282 -5.95 -6.01 -13.91
CA SER A 282 -7.17 -5.84 -14.72
C SER A 282 -7.21 -4.55 -15.54
N GLU A 283 -6.38 -3.56 -15.19
CA GLU A 283 -6.24 -2.32 -15.96
C GLU A 283 -5.28 -2.46 -17.15
N LEU A 284 -4.38 -3.45 -17.10
CA LEU A 284 -3.38 -3.69 -18.15
C LEU A 284 -4.01 -4.38 -19.36
N THR A 285 -3.65 -3.94 -20.56
CA THR A 285 -3.91 -4.73 -21.77
C THR A 285 -2.92 -5.88 -21.93
N GLU A 286 -3.31 -6.89 -22.71
CA GLU A 286 -2.42 -8.00 -23.08
C GLU A 286 -1.08 -7.54 -23.69
N HIS A 287 -1.11 -6.50 -24.53
CA HIS A 287 0.06 -5.91 -25.17
C HIS A 287 0.98 -5.20 -24.16
N GLU A 288 0.37 -4.46 -23.22
CA GLU A 288 1.10 -3.85 -22.11
C GLU A 288 1.76 -4.90 -21.22
N VAL A 289 1.05 -5.99 -20.92
CA VAL A 289 1.58 -7.13 -20.17
C VAL A 289 2.81 -7.72 -20.87
N GLY A 290 2.74 -7.94 -22.19
CA GLY A 290 3.88 -8.44 -22.96
C GLY A 290 5.08 -7.49 -22.96
N LEU A 291 4.85 -6.18 -23.09
CA LEU A 291 5.93 -5.19 -23.01
C LEU A 291 6.54 -5.10 -21.61
N ILE A 292 5.72 -5.20 -20.55
CA ILE A 292 6.19 -5.27 -19.16
C ILE A 292 7.03 -6.54 -18.95
N TYR A 293 6.62 -7.67 -19.52
CA TYR A 293 7.38 -8.92 -19.49
C TYR A 293 8.78 -8.75 -20.09
N ALA A 294 8.84 -8.22 -21.32
CA ALA A 294 10.10 -7.99 -22.02
C ALA A 294 11.02 -7.02 -21.25
N TYR A 295 10.45 -5.93 -20.70
CA TYR A 295 11.15 -4.97 -19.86
C TYR A 295 11.74 -5.59 -18.60
N ALA A 296 10.94 -6.38 -17.88
CA ALA A 296 11.37 -7.02 -16.64
C ALA A 296 12.51 -8.01 -16.88
N ARG A 297 12.42 -8.81 -17.95
CA ARG A 297 13.49 -9.73 -18.36
C ARG A 297 14.76 -8.97 -18.74
N TYR A 298 14.64 -7.89 -19.50
CA TYR A 298 15.76 -7.01 -19.84
C TYR A 298 16.43 -6.42 -18.58
N ARG A 299 15.64 -5.92 -17.62
CA ARG A 299 16.16 -5.38 -16.35
C ARG A 299 16.86 -6.43 -15.51
N ALA A 300 16.27 -7.63 -15.41
CA ALA A 300 16.86 -8.75 -14.68
C ALA A 300 18.19 -9.20 -15.29
N TYR A 301 18.30 -9.14 -16.62
CA TYR A 301 19.54 -9.44 -17.35
C TYR A 301 20.61 -8.34 -17.14
N ALA A 302 20.22 -7.07 -17.21
CA ALA A 302 21.14 -5.93 -17.08
C ALA A 302 21.62 -5.66 -15.64
N SER A 303 21.00 -6.25 -14.62
CA SER A 303 21.39 -6.03 -13.22
C SER A 303 22.62 -6.88 -12.85
N PRO A 304 23.75 -6.26 -12.45
CA PRO A 304 24.94 -7.00 -12.03
C PRO A 304 24.72 -7.77 -10.73
N ASP A 305 23.78 -7.32 -9.90
CA ASP A 305 23.43 -7.96 -8.64
C ASP A 305 22.12 -8.75 -8.83
N LYS A 306 22.23 -10.08 -8.96
CA LYS A 306 21.09 -11.02 -9.13
C LYS A 306 20.10 -11.00 -7.96
N LYS A 307 20.37 -10.21 -6.91
CA LYS A 307 19.52 -10.03 -5.72
C LYS A 307 18.45 -8.94 -5.90
N ASP A 308 18.64 -7.98 -6.80
CA ASP A 308 17.62 -6.99 -7.19
C ASP A 308 16.63 -7.54 -8.24
N LYS A 309 16.39 -8.86 -8.21
CA LYS A 309 15.23 -9.44 -8.86
C LYS A 309 14.01 -8.89 -8.16
N PHE A 310 13.33 -7.94 -8.80
CA PHE A 310 12.06 -7.36 -8.35
C PHE A 310 11.11 -8.49 -7.91
N PRO A 311 11.01 -8.79 -6.60
CA PRO A 311 10.29 -9.98 -6.12
C PRO A 311 8.80 -9.86 -6.42
N LEU A 312 8.34 -8.64 -6.67
CA LEU A 312 6.97 -8.34 -7.04
C LEU A 312 6.70 -8.49 -8.54
N LEU A 313 7.68 -8.25 -9.42
CA LEU A 313 7.57 -8.63 -10.84
C LEU A 313 7.44 -10.14 -10.96
N ASP A 314 8.20 -10.93 -10.20
CA ASP A 314 8.02 -12.38 -10.15
C ASP A 314 6.63 -12.80 -9.62
N ARG A 315 6.04 -12.04 -8.69
CA ARG A 315 4.67 -12.29 -8.20
C ARG A 315 3.61 -11.90 -9.22
N ILE A 316 3.84 -10.82 -9.96
CA ILE A 316 3.01 -10.43 -11.10
C ILE A 316 3.10 -11.51 -12.16
N PHE A 317 4.31 -11.97 -12.51
CA PHE A 317 4.49 -13.08 -13.44
C PHE A 317 3.80 -14.35 -12.96
N LYS A 318 3.78 -14.63 -11.66
CA LYS A 318 2.98 -15.76 -11.12
C LYS A 318 1.47 -15.57 -11.25
N ILE A 319 0.96 -14.34 -11.16
CA ILE A 319 -0.48 -14.05 -11.32
C ILE A 319 -0.86 -14.00 -12.79
N LEU A 320 0.00 -13.39 -13.60
CA LEU A 320 -0.08 -13.34 -15.05
C LEU A 320 0.00 -14.75 -15.62
N ASP A 321 0.87 -15.63 -15.13
CA ASP A 321 1.02 -17.04 -15.56
C ASP A 321 -0.24 -17.92 -15.43
N SER A 322 -1.36 -17.38 -14.93
CA SER A 322 -2.67 -18.00 -15.09
C SER A 322 -3.10 -17.99 -16.56
N ASP A 323 -3.35 -19.18 -17.13
CA ASP A 323 -3.87 -19.64 -18.45
C ASP A 323 -3.86 -18.72 -19.70
N SER A 324 -4.00 -17.41 -19.56
CA SER A 324 -4.09 -16.41 -20.63
C SER A 324 -2.75 -15.83 -21.11
N THR A 325 -1.69 -15.83 -20.29
CA THR A 325 -0.46 -15.07 -20.61
C THR A 325 0.65 -15.85 -21.30
N HIS A 326 0.51 -17.17 -21.44
CA HIS A 326 1.44 -17.98 -22.23
C HIS A 326 1.60 -17.45 -23.67
N LYS A 327 0.58 -16.79 -24.21
CA LYS A 327 0.59 -16.15 -25.55
C LYS A 327 1.55 -14.95 -25.66
N PHE A 328 1.98 -14.38 -24.53
CA PHE A 328 2.83 -13.19 -24.47
C PHE A 328 4.24 -13.50 -23.93
N LYS A 329 4.53 -14.78 -23.69
CA LYS A 329 5.87 -15.27 -23.35
C LYS A 329 6.67 -15.48 -24.62
N PHE A 330 7.59 -14.55 -24.88
CA PHE A 330 8.54 -14.58 -25.99
C PHE A 330 9.51 -15.78 -25.92
N ASP A 331 9.57 -16.45 -24.77
CA ASP A 331 10.35 -17.65 -24.47
C ASP A 331 9.61 -18.97 -24.68
N SER A 332 8.33 -18.93 -25.04
CA SER A 332 7.62 -20.16 -25.44
C SER A 332 7.94 -20.51 -26.89
N GLY A 333 8.30 -21.76 -27.18
CA GLY A 333 8.51 -22.24 -28.55
C GLY A 333 7.26 -22.19 -29.44
N ALA A 334 6.08 -21.87 -28.87
CA ALA A 334 4.85 -21.60 -29.60
C ALA A 334 4.75 -20.15 -30.12
N PHE A 335 5.66 -19.27 -29.70
CA PHE A 335 5.67 -17.85 -30.05
C PHE A 335 6.53 -17.54 -31.28
N ILE A 336 7.60 -18.32 -31.49
CA ILE A 336 8.43 -18.36 -32.72
C ILE A 336 7.66 -19.13 -33.78
#